data_AF-A0A956H0Z8-F1
#
_entry.id   AF-A0A956H0Z8-F1
#
_cell.length_a   1.000
_cell.length_b   1.000
_cell.length_c   1.000
_cell.angle_alpha   90.00
_cell.angle_beta   90.00
_cell.angle_gamma   90.00
#
_symmetry.space_group_name_H-M   'P 1'
#
loop_
_entity.id
_entity.type
_entity.pdbx_description
1 polymer ?
#
loop_
_entity_poly.entity_id
_entity_poly.type
_entity_poly.pdbx_seq_one_letter_code
_entity_poly.pdbx_strand_id
1 'polypeptide(L)'
;THVTATRRGWVYAPFHCEHCNHDDQGAVRLQVSASTQTSMLQDLDDARDQAMGTAHGNMEQRGDELIALAPCPQCGKRDELAVKNHQRKANPWLAGGGVFLTVGLGGAGFLASKGEPEMGMFLMSPVILLGSIALAVGLFKRLRRLPSGVFFRSVDASPWAHLGPPG
;
A
#
# COMPACT_ATOMS: atom_id res chain seq x y z
N THR A 1 -16.98 19.02 8.69
CA THR A 1 -17.73 17.92 8.02
C THR A 1 -16.72 17.06 7.25
N HIS A 2 -17.08 15.84 6.81
CA HIS A 2 -16.14 14.99 6.04
C HIS A 2 -16.61 14.89 4.58
N VAL A 3 -15.75 15.28 3.65
CA VAL A 3 -16.00 15.12 2.21
C VAL A 3 -15.18 13.94 1.70
N THR A 4 -15.85 12.97 1.08
CA THR A 4 -15.21 11.79 0.50
C THR A 4 -15.37 11.83 -1.01
N ALA A 5 -14.25 11.71 -1.72
CA ALA A 5 -14.18 11.65 -3.17
C ALA A 5 -13.69 10.27 -3.58
N THR A 6 -14.34 9.65 -4.57
CA THR A 6 -13.90 8.36 -5.13
C THR A 6 -13.73 8.51 -6.63
N ARG A 7 -12.53 8.17 -7.13
CA ARG A 7 -12.23 8.14 -8.57
C ARG A 7 -12.05 6.70 -9.04
N ARG A 8 -12.56 6.42 -10.24
CA ARG A 8 -12.39 5.14 -10.95
C ARG A 8 -11.87 5.44 -12.34
N GLY A 9 -10.92 4.65 -12.83
CA GLY A 9 -10.45 4.77 -14.20
C GLY A 9 -9.23 3.91 -14.49
N TRP A 10 -8.61 4.18 -15.63
CA TRP A 10 -7.38 3.53 -16.06
C TRP A 10 -6.19 4.43 -15.78
N VAL A 11 -5.10 3.82 -15.31
CA VAL A 11 -3.78 4.43 -15.22
C VAL A 11 -2.89 3.74 -16.23
N TYR A 12 -2.16 4.53 -16.99
CA TYR A 12 -1.23 4.08 -18.01
C TYR A 12 0.17 4.54 -17.62
N ALA A 13 1.14 3.64 -17.68
CA ALA A 13 2.52 3.96 -17.36
C ALA A 13 3.49 3.15 -18.22
N PRO A 14 4.64 3.73 -18.61
CA PRO A 14 5.69 2.98 -19.27
C PRO A 14 6.24 1.90 -18.35
N PHE A 15 6.57 0.76 -18.94
CA PHE A 15 7.17 -0.38 -18.27
C PHE A 15 8.47 -0.75 -18.98
N HIS A 16 9.54 -0.91 -18.21
CA HIS A 16 10.82 -1.41 -18.70
C HIS A 16 11.23 -2.64 -17.90
N CYS A 17 11.60 -3.71 -18.59
CA CYS A 17 12.10 -4.93 -17.95
C CYS A 17 13.63 -4.99 -17.97
N GLU A 18 14.27 -4.83 -16.81
CA GLU A 18 15.73 -4.92 -16.68
C GLU A 18 16.32 -6.30 -17.03
N HIS A 19 15.50 -7.38 -16.99
CA HIS A 19 15.98 -8.75 -17.26
C HIS A 19 16.16 -9.05 -18.75
N CYS A 20 15.32 -8.48 -19.60
CA CYS A 20 15.30 -8.76 -21.04
C CYS A 20 15.33 -7.50 -21.91
N ASN A 21 15.48 -6.32 -21.30
CA ASN A 21 15.42 -5.00 -21.92
C ASN A 21 14.16 -4.80 -22.78
N HIS A 22 13.05 -5.40 -22.36
CA HIS A 22 11.77 -5.24 -23.03
C HIS A 22 11.09 -3.98 -22.51
N ASP A 23 10.77 -3.08 -23.42
CA ASP A 23 9.94 -1.92 -23.17
C ASP A 23 8.48 -2.23 -23.57
N ASP A 24 7.55 -1.83 -22.71
CA ASP A 24 6.11 -2.02 -22.88
C ASP A 24 5.34 -0.84 -22.23
N GLN A 25 4.03 -0.76 -22.42
CA GLN A 25 3.12 0.16 -21.75
C GLN A 25 2.12 -0.62 -20.90
N GLY A 26 2.17 -0.44 -19.59
CA GLY A 26 1.23 -1.02 -18.66
C GLY A 26 -0.06 -0.21 -18.55
N ALA A 27 -1.18 -0.91 -18.38
CA ALA A 27 -2.48 -0.34 -18.09
C ALA A 27 -3.13 -1.08 -16.91
N VAL A 28 -3.61 -0.33 -15.92
CA VAL A 28 -4.32 -0.89 -14.76
C VAL A 28 -5.57 -0.10 -14.45
N ARG A 29 -6.68 -0.80 -14.21
CA ARG A 29 -7.94 -0.19 -13.79
C ARG A 29 -7.99 -0.13 -12.27
N LEU A 30 -8.16 1.06 -11.72
CA LEU A 30 -8.16 1.28 -10.26
C LEU A 30 -9.36 2.09 -9.81
N GLN A 31 -9.71 1.88 -8.54
CA GLN A 31 -10.63 2.71 -7.78
C GLN A 31 -9.90 3.20 -6.54
N VAL A 32 -9.79 4.51 -6.36
CA VAL A 32 -9.16 5.13 -5.20
C VAL A 32 -10.09 6.17 -4.61
N SER A 33 -10.22 6.13 -3.29
CA SER A 33 -10.97 7.10 -2.51
C SER A 33 -10.02 7.93 -1.64
N ALA A 34 -10.29 9.21 -1.52
CA ALA A 34 -9.65 10.10 -0.56
C ALA A 34 -10.73 10.89 0.19
N SER A 35 -10.43 11.25 1.44
CA SER A 35 -11.32 12.03 2.28
C SER A 35 -10.58 13.21 2.88
N THR A 36 -11.21 14.38 2.87
CA THR A 36 -10.68 15.61 3.48
C THR A 36 -11.62 16.05 4.60
N GLN A 37 -11.04 16.45 5.74
CA GLN A 37 -11.78 17.09 6.83
C GLN A 37 -11.95 18.56 6.54
N THR A 38 -13.19 19.06 6.60
CA THR A 38 -13.49 20.48 6.42
C THR A 38 -13.60 21.17 7.77
N SER A 39 -12.86 22.27 7.91
CA SER A 39 -13.01 23.24 8.99
C SER A 39 -14.26 24.11 8.75
N MET A 40 -14.83 24.72 9.81
CA MET A 40 -15.99 25.63 9.69
C MET A 40 -15.73 26.86 8.80
N LEU A 41 -14.46 27.16 8.49
CA LEU A 41 -14.04 28.29 7.67
C LEU A 41 -13.66 27.92 6.22
N GLN A 42 -13.69 26.64 5.86
CA GLN A 42 -13.36 26.19 4.51
C GLN A 42 -14.64 25.94 3.70
N ASP A 43 -14.67 26.48 2.49
CA ASP A 43 -15.73 26.19 1.54
C ASP A 43 -15.73 24.71 1.18
N LEU A 44 -16.93 24.13 1.16
CA LEU A 44 -17.14 22.70 0.89
C LEU A 44 -16.64 22.31 -0.52
N ASP A 45 -16.66 23.24 -1.46
CA ASP A 45 -16.19 23.04 -2.83
C ASP A 45 -14.65 22.92 -2.88
N ASP A 46 -13.91 23.79 -2.19
CA ASP A 46 -12.45 23.70 -2.08
C ASP A 46 -12.01 22.37 -1.45
N ALA A 47 -12.71 21.94 -0.39
CA ALA A 47 -12.42 20.67 0.24
C ALA A 47 -12.74 19.46 -0.66
N ARG A 48 -13.77 19.58 -1.52
CA ARG A 48 -14.11 18.56 -2.51
C ARG A 48 -13.06 18.48 -3.60
N ASP A 49 -12.58 19.62 -4.09
CA ASP A 49 -11.54 19.68 -5.11
C ASP A 49 -10.21 19.16 -4.56
N GLN A 50 -9.89 19.47 -3.30
CA GLN A 50 -8.73 18.90 -2.62
C GLN A 50 -8.86 17.37 -2.45
N ALA A 51 -10.03 16.87 -2.08
CA ALA A 51 -10.28 15.43 -1.97
C ALA A 51 -10.18 14.73 -3.34
N MET A 52 -10.69 15.34 -4.40
CA MET A 52 -10.61 14.83 -5.78
C MET A 52 -9.18 14.84 -6.32
N GLY A 53 -8.43 15.93 -6.10
CA GLY A 53 -7.02 16.04 -6.47
C GLY A 53 -6.15 15.00 -5.75
N THR A 54 -6.41 14.80 -4.46
CA THR A 54 -5.73 13.76 -3.67
C THR A 54 -6.08 12.35 -4.16
N ALA A 55 -7.35 12.09 -4.47
CA ALA A 55 -7.76 10.82 -5.05
C ALA A 55 -7.11 10.57 -6.42
N HIS A 56 -6.91 11.62 -7.22
CA HIS A 56 -6.21 11.53 -8.50
C HIS A 56 -4.74 11.17 -8.34
N GLY A 57 -3.99 11.92 -7.53
CA GLY A 57 -2.56 11.64 -7.33
C GLY A 57 -2.33 10.26 -6.72
N ASN A 58 -3.15 9.86 -5.76
CA ASN A 58 -3.09 8.51 -5.19
C ASN A 58 -3.43 7.42 -6.20
N MET A 59 -4.29 7.70 -7.19
CA MET A 59 -4.63 6.75 -8.24
C MET A 59 -3.45 6.54 -9.20
N GLU A 60 -2.82 7.61 -9.67
CA GLU A 60 -1.64 7.54 -10.54
C GLU A 60 -0.49 6.83 -9.83
N GLN A 61 -0.14 7.27 -8.62
CA GLN A 61 0.93 6.65 -7.85
C GLN A 61 0.69 5.15 -7.60
N ARG A 62 -0.55 4.75 -7.28
CA ARG A 62 -0.88 3.33 -7.12
C ARG A 62 -0.86 2.57 -8.45
N GLY A 63 -1.23 3.22 -9.54
CA GLY A 63 -1.17 2.62 -10.88
C GLY A 63 0.26 2.29 -11.28
N ASP A 64 1.15 3.26 -11.15
CA ASP A 64 2.57 3.12 -11.46
C ASP A 64 3.22 2.02 -10.59
N GLU A 65 2.94 2.03 -9.28
CA GLU A 65 3.44 0.99 -8.38
C GLU A 65 2.99 -0.42 -8.78
N LEU A 66 1.74 -0.57 -9.23
CA LEU A 66 1.20 -1.87 -9.64
C LEU A 66 1.79 -2.33 -10.97
N ILE A 67 1.98 -1.42 -11.92
CA ILE A 67 2.60 -1.70 -13.22
C ILE A 67 4.06 -2.12 -13.01
N ALA A 68 4.82 -1.43 -12.16
CA ALA A 68 6.21 -1.79 -11.84
C ALA A 68 6.33 -3.17 -11.16
N LEU A 69 5.32 -3.61 -10.41
CA LEU A 69 5.31 -4.91 -9.72
C LEU A 69 4.84 -6.09 -10.58
N ALA A 70 4.31 -5.80 -11.76
CA ALA A 70 3.78 -6.83 -12.64
C ALA A 70 4.93 -7.62 -13.31
N PRO A 71 4.72 -8.92 -13.60
CA PRO A 71 5.71 -9.72 -14.32
C PRO A 71 5.83 -9.23 -15.76
N CYS A 72 7.05 -9.24 -16.29
CA CYS A 72 7.30 -8.89 -17.70
C CYS A 72 6.52 -9.83 -18.63
N PRO A 73 5.79 -9.31 -19.64
CA PRO A 73 5.04 -10.15 -20.57
C PRO A 73 5.93 -11.04 -21.44
N GLN A 74 7.17 -10.61 -21.74
CA GLN A 74 8.08 -11.33 -22.61
C GLN A 74 8.85 -12.46 -21.88
N CYS A 75 9.42 -12.19 -20.70
CA CYS A 75 10.26 -13.16 -19.99
C CYS A 75 9.63 -13.75 -18.72
N GLY A 76 8.45 -13.27 -18.30
CA GLY A 76 7.74 -13.72 -17.09
C GLY A 76 8.41 -13.34 -15.77
N LYS A 77 9.59 -12.73 -15.79
CA LYS A 77 10.33 -12.30 -14.59
C LYS A 77 9.81 -10.95 -14.09
N ARG A 78 9.84 -10.76 -12.78
CA ARG A 78 9.54 -9.48 -12.12
C ARG A 78 10.83 -8.72 -11.87
N ASP A 79 10.73 -7.40 -11.83
CA ASP A 79 11.80 -6.57 -11.30
C ASP A 79 12.00 -6.89 -9.80
N GLU A 80 13.22 -7.31 -9.48
CA GLU A 80 13.59 -7.64 -8.11
C GLU A 80 13.60 -6.40 -7.20
N LEU A 81 13.97 -5.23 -7.74
CA LEU A 81 14.02 -3.99 -6.98
C LEU A 81 12.61 -3.56 -6.58
N ALA A 82 11.66 -3.56 -7.53
CA ALA A 82 10.26 -3.31 -7.25
C ALA A 82 9.70 -4.28 -6.18
N VAL A 83 9.96 -5.59 -6.32
CA VAL A 83 9.49 -6.60 -5.35
C VAL A 83 10.12 -6.38 -3.96
N LYS A 84 11.43 -6.13 -3.88
CA LYS A 84 12.14 -5.85 -2.62
C LYS A 84 11.58 -4.59 -1.96
N ASN A 85 11.33 -3.52 -2.73
CA ASN A 85 10.74 -2.28 -2.22
C ASN A 85 9.31 -2.49 -1.71
N HIS A 86 8.50 -3.28 -2.40
CA HIS A 86 7.15 -3.64 -1.94
C HIS A 86 7.19 -4.39 -0.61
N GLN A 87 8.08 -5.38 -0.49
CA GLN A 87 8.25 -6.15 0.76
C GLN A 87 8.81 -5.30 1.90
N ARG A 88 9.70 -4.33 1.62
CA ARG A 88 10.23 -3.40 2.63
C ARG A 88 9.14 -2.57 3.30
N LYS A 89 7.99 -2.33 2.67
CA LYS A 89 6.84 -1.65 3.31
C LYS A 89 6.31 -2.42 4.54
N ALA A 90 6.61 -3.70 4.69
CA ALA A 90 6.27 -4.51 5.88
C ALA A 90 7.26 -4.35 7.04
N ASN A 91 8.52 -3.98 6.77
CA ASN A 91 9.58 -3.92 7.78
C ASN A 91 9.28 -3.02 8.99
N PRO A 92 8.74 -1.79 8.85
CA PRO A 92 8.46 -0.96 10.02
C PRO A 92 7.37 -1.57 10.92
N TRP A 93 6.42 -2.30 10.34
CA TRP A 93 5.37 -3.00 11.08
C TRP A 93 5.93 -4.19 11.87
N LEU A 94 6.81 -4.97 11.23
CA LEU A 94 7.47 -6.10 11.85
C LEU A 94 8.46 -5.66 12.95
N ALA A 95 9.27 -4.63 12.67
CA ALA A 95 10.23 -4.10 13.64
C ALA A 95 9.53 -3.43 14.83
N GLY A 96 8.55 -2.55 14.57
CA GLY A 96 7.77 -1.89 15.61
C GLY A 96 6.99 -2.91 16.46
N GLY A 97 6.30 -3.86 15.81
CA GLY A 97 5.56 -4.90 16.51
C GLY A 97 6.44 -5.79 17.38
N GLY A 98 7.64 -6.14 16.90
CA GLY A 98 8.63 -6.89 17.65
C GLY A 98 9.10 -6.15 18.91
N VAL A 99 9.40 -4.85 18.81
CA VAL A 99 9.81 -4.02 19.95
C VAL A 99 8.71 -3.93 21.00
N PHE A 100 7.46 -3.69 20.59
CA PHE A 100 6.35 -3.63 21.55
C PHE A 100 6.11 -4.97 22.24
N LEU A 101 6.26 -6.09 21.54
CA LEU A 101 6.13 -7.41 22.15
C LEU A 101 7.26 -7.72 23.12
N THR A 102 8.52 -7.40 22.78
CA THR A 102 9.64 -7.65 23.70
C THR A 102 9.55 -6.80 24.95
N VAL A 103 9.20 -5.51 24.82
CA VAL A 103 8.97 -4.61 25.96
C VAL A 103 7.74 -5.07 26.78
N GLY A 104 6.65 -5.43 26.10
CA GLY A 104 5.41 -5.93 26.69
C GLY A 104 5.62 -7.17 27.55
N LEU A 105 6.20 -8.21 26.96
CA LEU A 105 6.49 -9.48 27.62
C LEU A 105 7.58 -9.33 28.68
N GLY A 106 8.60 -8.50 28.43
CA GLY A 106 9.64 -8.21 29.42
C GLY A 106 9.10 -7.51 30.66
N GLY A 107 8.23 -6.52 30.49
CA GLY A 107 7.56 -5.84 31.60
C GLY A 107 6.61 -6.76 32.37
N ALA A 108 5.84 -7.60 31.67
CA ALA A 108 4.96 -8.58 32.29
C ALA A 108 5.75 -9.63 33.09
N GLY A 109 6.86 -10.13 32.53
CA GLY A 109 7.76 -11.07 33.21
C GLY A 109 8.45 -10.46 34.42
N PHE A 110 8.85 -9.18 34.35
CA PHE A 110 9.42 -8.46 35.49
C PHE A 110 8.43 -8.34 36.65
N LEU A 111 7.17 -7.95 36.38
CA LEU A 111 6.14 -7.84 37.41
C LEU A 111 5.69 -9.21 37.95
N ALA A 112 5.65 -10.23 37.10
CA ALA A 112 5.47 -11.61 37.53
C ALA A 112 6.58 -12.05 38.50
N SER A 113 7.85 -11.65 38.25
CA SER A 113 8.97 -11.94 39.15
C SER A 113 8.87 -11.23 40.52
N LYS A 114 8.06 -10.16 40.60
CA LYS A 114 7.76 -9.43 41.84
C LYS A 114 6.55 -9.99 42.60
N GLY A 115 5.93 -11.04 42.08
CA GLY A 115 4.74 -11.65 42.69
C GLY A 115 3.42 -10.99 42.31
N GLU A 116 3.42 -10.11 41.29
CA GLU A 116 2.22 -9.39 40.82
C GLU A 116 1.89 -9.74 39.36
N PRO A 117 1.62 -11.02 39.04
CA PRO A 117 1.42 -11.46 37.66
C PRO A 117 0.16 -10.86 37.03
N GLU A 118 -0.91 -10.68 37.81
CA GLU A 118 -2.17 -10.12 37.33
C GLU A 118 -2.04 -8.64 36.97
N MET A 119 -1.34 -7.88 37.81
CA MET A 119 -1.07 -6.46 37.59
C MET A 119 -0.15 -6.28 36.36
N GLY A 120 0.86 -7.13 36.22
CA GLY A 120 1.75 -7.13 35.06
C GLY A 120 1.04 -7.43 33.75
N MET A 121 0.13 -8.41 33.72
CA MET A 121 -0.70 -8.66 32.54
C MET A 121 -1.63 -7.49 32.24
N PHE A 122 -2.27 -6.90 33.25
CA PHE A 122 -3.23 -5.82 33.03
C PHE A 122 -2.55 -4.55 32.49
N LEU A 123 -1.41 -4.15 33.07
CA LEU A 123 -0.65 -2.97 32.64
C LEU A 123 0.03 -3.15 31.29
N MET A 124 0.57 -4.34 30.99
CA MET A 124 1.31 -4.58 29.75
C MET A 124 0.43 -5.11 28.62
N SER A 125 -0.82 -5.51 28.90
CA SER A 125 -1.77 -6.00 27.89
C SER A 125 -1.96 -5.04 26.70
N PRO A 126 -2.14 -3.72 26.88
CA PRO A 126 -2.23 -2.79 25.75
C PRO A 126 -0.97 -2.78 24.88
N VAL A 127 0.21 -2.88 25.49
CA VAL A 127 1.50 -2.89 24.80
C VAL A 127 1.69 -4.17 23.99
N ILE A 128 1.38 -5.32 24.59
CA ILE A 128 1.42 -6.64 23.95
C ILE A 128 0.39 -6.71 22.80
N LEU A 129 -0.81 -6.16 23.00
CA LEU A 129 -1.86 -6.10 22.00
C LEU A 129 -1.42 -5.24 20.80
N LEU A 130 -0.87 -4.06 21.03
CA LEU A 130 -0.34 -3.21 19.96
C LEU A 130 0.79 -3.90 19.19
N GLY A 131 1.72 -4.56 19.91
CA GLY A 131 2.81 -5.30 19.29
C GLY A 131 2.33 -6.46 18.42
N SER A 132 1.38 -7.25 18.91
CA SER A 132 0.79 -8.38 18.17
C SER A 132 -0.01 -7.93 16.95
N ILE A 133 -0.80 -6.87 17.05
CA ILE A 133 -1.51 -6.28 15.89
C ILE A 133 -0.50 -5.78 14.85
N ALA A 134 0.54 -5.06 15.26
CA ALA A 134 1.56 -4.56 14.34
C ALA A 134 2.31 -5.70 13.63
N LEU A 135 2.66 -6.78 14.34
CA LEU A 135 3.23 -7.98 13.72
C LEU A 135 2.27 -8.64 12.74
N ALA A 136 0.99 -8.79 13.10
CA ALA A 136 -0.01 -9.38 12.21
C ALA A 136 -0.17 -8.57 10.91
N VAL A 137 -0.21 -7.23 11.01
CA VAL A 137 -0.25 -6.34 9.85
C VAL A 137 1.01 -6.45 9.01
N GLY A 138 2.19 -6.49 9.64
CA GLY A 138 3.47 -6.68 8.97
C GLY A 138 3.55 -8.01 8.22
N LEU A 139 3.12 -9.10 8.87
CA LEU A 139 3.10 -10.43 8.29
C LEU A 139 2.12 -10.50 7.11
N PHE A 140 0.91 -9.94 7.28
CA PHE A 140 -0.08 -9.86 6.22
C PHE A 140 0.45 -9.08 5.01
N LYS A 141 1.12 -7.94 5.25
CA LYS A 141 1.75 -7.15 4.17
C LYS A 141 2.87 -7.91 3.48
N ARG A 142 3.67 -8.68 4.22
CA ARG A 142 4.77 -9.48 3.66
C ARG A 142 4.28 -10.68 2.86
N LEU A 143 3.20 -11.32 3.30
CA LEU A 143 2.60 -12.50 2.68
C LEU A 143 1.55 -12.15 1.61
N ARG A 144 1.22 -10.87 1.44
CA ARG A 144 0.26 -10.43 0.43
C ARG A 144 0.75 -10.84 -0.94
N ARG A 145 -0.10 -11.55 -1.70
CA ARG A 145 0.21 -11.93 -3.07
C ARG A 145 0.49 -10.66 -3.89
N LEU A 146 1.54 -10.72 -4.68
CA LEU A 146 1.86 -9.68 -5.65
C LEU A 146 0.70 -9.58 -6.67
N PRO A 147 0.39 -8.37 -7.14
CA PRO A 147 -0.71 -8.13 -8.07
C PRO A 147 -0.52 -8.91 -9.38
N SER A 148 -1.64 -9.38 -9.95
CA SER A 148 -1.68 -10.13 -11.22
C SER A 148 -2.59 -9.50 -12.28
N GLY A 149 -3.20 -8.35 -11.99
CA GLY A 149 -4.25 -7.73 -12.82
C GLY A 149 -3.78 -6.55 -13.68
N VAL A 150 -2.56 -6.59 -14.21
CA VAL A 150 -2.00 -5.54 -15.08
C VAL A 150 -1.99 -6.04 -16.53
N PHE A 151 -2.42 -5.19 -17.46
CA PHE A 151 -2.39 -5.47 -18.89
C PHE A 151 -1.23 -4.71 -19.52
N PHE A 152 -0.51 -5.36 -20.45
CA PHE A 152 0.64 -4.79 -21.15
C PHE A 152 0.31 -4.61 -22.65
N ARG A 153 0.83 -3.55 -23.27
CA ARG A 153 0.79 -3.25 -24.71
C ARG A 153 2.18 -2.83 -25.21
N SER A 154 2.78 -3.63 -26.09
CA SER A 154 4.10 -3.38 -26.70
C SER A 154 4.22 -1.99 -27.34
N VAL A 155 5.44 -1.42 -27.31
CA VAL A 155 5.82 0.00 -27.50
C VAL A 155 5.44 0.72 -28.81
N ASP A 156 4.63 0.14 -29.70
CA ASP A 156 4.04 0.93 -30.78
C ASP A 156 2.82 1.73 -30.25
N ALA A 157 3.09 2.93 -29.73
CA ALA A 157 2.15 3.77 -28.95
C ALA A 157 1.24 4.69 -29.78
N SER A 158 1.27 4.62 -31.11
CA SER A 158 0.30 5.36 -31.94
C SER A 158 -1.20 5.17 -31.56
N PRO A 159 -1.66 4.04 -30.99
CA PRO A 159 -3.09 3.76 -30.84
C PRO A 159 -3.70 4.14 -29.47
N TRP A 160 -3.00 4.86 -28.60
CA TRP A 160 -3.66 5.58 -27.48
C TRP A 160 -4.36 6.87 -27.93
N ALA A 161 -4.30 7.20 -29.21
CA ALA A 161 -4.87 8.41 -29.80
C ALA A 161 -6.42 8.46 -29.80
N HIS A 162 -7.10 7.32 -29.59
CA HIS A 162 -8.56 7.26 -29.53
C HIS A 162 -9.01 6.05 -28.68
N LEU A 163 -9.60 6.29 -27.50
CA LEU A 163 -10.34 5.29 -26.68
C LEU A 163 -9.43 4.27 -25.95
N GLY A 164 -9.65 3.84 -24.71
CA GLY A 164 -10.90 3.43 -24.04
C GLY A 164 -10.79 1.95 -23.63
N PRO A 165 -11.39 1.49 -22.52
CA PRO A 165 -11.39 0.07 -22.12
C PRO A 165 -12.14 -0.87 -23.09
N PRO A 166 -11.84 -2.19 -23.10
CA PRO A 166 -12.51 -3.16 -23.97
C PRO A 166 -13.94 -3.48 -23.49
N GLY A 167 -14.86 -3.57 -24.45
CA GLY A 167 -16.13 -4.31 -24.34
C GLY A 167 -15.97 -5.74 -24.84
#